data_AF-A0A653B2F0-F1
#
_entry.id   AF-A0A653B2F0-F1
#
_cell.length_a   1.000
_cell.length_b   1.000
_cell.length_c   1.000
_cell.angle_alpha   90.00
_cell.angle_beta   90.00
_cell.angle_gamma   90.00
#
_symmetry.space_group_name_H-M   'P 1'
#
loop_
_entity.id
_entity.type
_entity.pdbx_description
1 polymer ?
#
loop_
_entity_poly.entity_id
_entity_poly.type
_entity_poly.pdbx_seq_one_letter_code
_entity_poly.pdbx_strand_id
1 'polypeptide(L)'
;MTNPYQPPQSPLEGGSDQGGSATMAIRLIVGLICALIAAALPMLVIPAFQQVFDSFGAQLPLMTQLALSYHLWLWVLPILVIAAFLFWPKAERRPLAACLTGVIGLTLAIIVMILAMYLPVFALGQAI
;
A
#
# COMPACT_ATOMS: atom_id res chain seq x y z
N MET A 1 -29.00 50.22 -20.45
CA MET A 1 -30.17 49.86 -19.61
C MET A 1 -29.64 49.08 -18.42
N THR A 2 -29.54 49.73 -17.27
CA THR A 2 -29.08 49.11 -16.00
C THR A 2 -30.17 48.17 -15.51
N ASN A 3 -29.84 46.89 -15.31
CA ASN A 3 -30.78 45.88 -14.85
C ASN A 3 -31.01 46.07 -13.33
N PRO A 4 -32.22 46.48 -12.88
CA PRO A 4 -32.49 46.81 -11.49
C PRO A 4 -32.56 45.58 -10.56
N TYR A 5 -32.39 44.37 -11.09
CA TYR A 5 -32.44 43.11 -10.32
C TYR A 5 -31.09 42.41 -10.19
N GLN A 6 -29.97 43.12 -10.37
CA GLN A 6 -28.67 42.50 -10.14
C GLN A 6 -28.49 42.24 -8.63
N PRO A 7 -28.42 40.97 -8.19
CA PRO A 7 -28.32 40.65 -6.78
C PRO A 7 -26.96 41.17 -6.23
N PRO A 8 -26.90 41.55 -4.95
CA PRO A 8 -25.65 41.97 -4.33
C PRO A 8 -24.64 40.83 -4.46
N GLN A 9 -23.48 41.11 -5.06
CA GLN A 9 -22.36 40.17 -5.02
C GLN A 9 -21.74 40.25 -3.62
N SER A 10 -22.36 39.57 -2.67
CA SER A 10 -21.70 39.24 -1.42
C SER A 10 -20.44 38.42 -1.77
N PRO A 11 -19.25 38.78 -1.27
CA PRO A 11 -18.13 37.87 -1.27
C PRO A 11 -18.62 36.59 -0.59
N LEU A 12 -18.71 35.50 -1.34
CA LEU A 12 -18.89 34.19 -0.74
C LEU A 12 -17.65 33.99 0.11
N GLU A 13 -17.77 34.14 1.43
CA GLU A 13 -16.74 33.73 2.39
C GLU A 13 -16.50 32.23 2.22
N GLY A 14 -15.61 31.92 1.27
CA GLY A 14 -14.60 30.88 1.34
C GLY A 14 -15.03 29.43 1.55
N GLY A 15 -16.29 29.07 1.35
CA GLY A 15 -16.71 27.67 1.33
C GLY A 15 -16.48 27.04 -0.05
N SER A 16 -15.30 26.48 -0.34
CA SER A 16 -15.16 25.29 -1.23
C SER A 16 -13.74 24.78 -1.51
N ASP A 17 -12.65 25.55 -1.31
CA ASP A 17 -11.30 25.06 -1.69
C ASP A 17 -10.62 24.13 -0.67
N GLN A 18 -11.11 24.05 0.58
CA GLN A 18 -10.53 23.15 1.59
C GLN A 18 -10.84 21.66 1.34
N GLY A 19 -11.92 21.33 0.62
CA GLY A 19 -12.34 19.95 0.38
C GLY A 19 -11.40 19.14 -0.52
N GLY A 20 -10.76 19.80 -1.48
CA GLY A 20 -9.83 19.15 -2.42
C GLY A 20 -8.49 18.78 -1.77
N SER A 21 -7.93 19.70 -0.98
CA SER A 21 -6.62 19.51 -0.32
C SER A 21 -6.67 18.45 0.79
N ALA A 22 -7.71 18.47 1.63
CA ALA A 22 -7.88 17.48 2.68
C ALA A 22 -8.04 16.06 2.12
N THR A 23 -8.86 15.88 1.08
CA THR A 23 -9.05 14.59 0.42
C THR A 23 -7.75 14.08 -0.23
N MET A 24 -6.96 14.98 -0.79
CA MET A 24 -5.65 14.68 -1.36
C MET A 24 -4.66 14.19 -0.29
N ALA A 25 -4.55 14.90 0.83
CA ALA A 25 -3.69 14.51 1.95
C ALA A 25 -4.08 13.15 2.54
N ILE A 26 -5.38 12.91 2.76
CA ILE A 26 -5.88 11.63 3.29
C ILE A 26 -5.48 10.48 2.36
N ARG A 27 -5.67 10.61 1.04
CA ARG A 27 -5.32 9.55 0.07
C ARG A 27 -3.82 9.24 0.07
N LEU A 28 -2.96 10.25 0.24
CA LEU A 28 -1.51 10.05 0.34
C LEU A 28 -1.12 9.32 1.62
N ILE A 29 -1.67 9.76 2.75
CA ILE A 29 -1.42 9.13 4.05
C ILE A 29 -1.85 7.67 4.01
N VAL A 30 -3.04 7.38 3.49
CA VAL A 30 -3.53 6.01 3.34
C VAL A 30 -2.61 5.18 2.43
N GLY A 31 -2.22 5.70 1.27
CA GLY A 31 -1.29 4.99 0.37
C GLY A 31 0.06 4.69 0.99
N LEU A 32 0.62 5.65 1.74
CA LEU A 32 1.89 5.50 2.44
C LEU A 32 1.78 4.47 3.58
N ILE A 33 0.73 4.54 4.38
CA ILE A 33 0.47 3.57 5.46
C ILE A 33 0.30 2.17 4.88
N CYS A 34 -0.46 2.01 3.78
CA CYS A 34 -0.60 0.72 3.11
C CYS A 34 0.75 0.16 2.65
N ALA A 35 1.61 0.98 2.03
CA ALA A 35 2.94 0.54 1.59
C ALA A 35 3.85 0.17 2.77
N LEU A 36 3.80 0.93 3.88
CA LEU A 36 4.55 0.61 5.09
C LEU A 36 4.09 -0.71 5.72
N ILE A 37 2.77 -0.91 5.83
CA ILE A 37 2.20 -2.17 6.33
C ILE A 37 2.62 -3.34 5.44
N ALA A 38 2.58 -3.18 4.12
CA ALA A 38 3.01 -4.20 3.16
C ALA A 38 4.48 -4.62 3.36
N ALA A 39 5.36 -3.67 3.70
CA ALA A 39 6.78 -3.93 3.95
C ALA A 39 7.06 -4.49 5.35
N ALA A 40 6.29 -4.06 6.36
CA ALA A 40 6.49 -4.45 7.76
C ALA A 40 5.90 -5.82 8.10
N LEU A 41 4.74 -6.16 7.53
CA LEU A 41 4.04 -7.43 7.79
C LEU A 41 4.94 -8.67 7.65
N PRO A 42 5.69 -8.85 6.54
CA PRO A 42 6.57 -10.01 6.36
C PRO A 42 7.62 -10.16 7.47
N MET A 43 8.08 -9.04 8.04
CA MET A 43 9.10 -9.05 9.10
C MET A 43 8.59 -9.68 10.40
N LEU A 44 7.28 -9.60 10.66
CA LEU A 44 6.61 -10.21 11.80
C LEU A 44 6.05 -11.61 11.47
N VAL A 45 5.47 -11.76 10.28
CA VAL A 45 4.82 -12.99 9.86
C VAL A 45 5.83 -14.11 9.62
N ILE A 46 6.94 -13.84 8.92
CA ILE A 46 7.93 -14.87 8.60
C ILE A 46 8.48 -15.56 9.87
N PRO A 47 9.01 -14.86 10.88
CA PRO A 47 9.53 -15.53 12.08
C PRO A 47 8.45 -16.27 12.88
N ALA A 48 7.21 -15.77 12.90
CA ALA A 48 6.10 -16.48 13.51
C ALA A 48 5.83 -17.83 12.80
N PHE A 49 5.91 -17.85 11.47
CA PHE A 49 5.80 -19.08 10.69
C PHE A 49 6.99 -20.03 10.91
N GLN A 50 8.21 -19.52 11.08
CA GLN A 50 9.38 -20.36 11.39
C GLN A 50 9.14 -21.22 12.62
N GLN A 51 8.66 -20.60 13.71
CA GLN A 51 8.39 -21.29 14.97
C GLN A 51 7.35 -22.41 14.82
N VAL A 52 6.33 -22.19 13.99
CA VAL A 52 5.30 -23.19 13.70
C VAL A 52 5.90 -24.37 12.92
N PHE A 53 6.68 -24.11 11.86
CA PHE A 53 7.30 -25.18 11.06
C PHE A 53 8.37 -25.96 11.83
N ASP A 54 9.15 -25.29 12.68
CA ASP A 54 10.12 -25.94 13.57
C ASP A 54 9.44 -26.92 14.53
N SER A 55 8.21 -26.62 14.99
CA SER A 55 7.44 -27.54 15.83
C SER A 55 7.02 -28.84 15.11
N PHE A 56 6.94 -28.81 13.78
CA PHE A 56 6.68 -29.98 12.94
C PHE A 56 7.97 -30.74 12.53
N GLY A 57 9.15 -30.29 12.96
CA GLY A 57 10.45 -30.86 12.55
C GLY A 57 10.76 -30.66 11.06
N ALA A 58 10.03 -29.77 10.39
CA ALA A 58 10.16 -29.50 8.97
C ALA A 58 10.99 -28.22 8.75
N GLN A 59 11.84 -28.26 7.73
CA GLN A 59 12.65 -27.09 7.36
C GLN A 59 11.79 -26.02 6.70
N LEU A 60 12.18 -24.77 6.86
CA LEU A 60 11.51 -23.65 6.21
C LEU A 60 11.45 -23.82 4.69
N PRO A 61 10.28 -23.59 4.07
CA PRO A 61 10.13 -23.64 2.62
C PRO A 61 11.10 -22.70 1.89
N LEU A 62 11.60 -23.15 0.73
CA LEU A 62 12.45 -22.35 -0.16
C LEU A 62 11.84 -20.96 -0.46
N MET A 63 10.51 -20.87 -0.54
CA MET A 63 9.83 -19.62 -0.87
C MET A 63 9.84 -18.61 0.28
N THR A 64 9.83 -19.04 1.55
CA THR A 64 10.02 -18.15 2.70
C THR A 64 11.47 -17.73 2.86
N GLN A 65 12.45 -18.59 2.54
CA GLN A 65 13.86 -18.20 2.45
C GLN A 65 14.09 -17.16 1.34
N LEU A 66 13.42 -17.33 0.20
CA LEU A 66 13.45 -16.37 -0.89
C LEU A 66 12.81 -15.05 -0.45
N ALA A 67 11.64 -15.09 0.21
CA ALA A 67 10.99 -13.90 0.77
C ALA A 67 11.87 -13.18 1.81
N LEU A 68 12.65 -13.91 2.61
CA LEU A 68 13.64 -13.33 3.54
C LEU A 68 14.72 -12.56 2.78
N SER A 69 15.19 -13.13 1.66
CA SER A 69 16.23 -12.56 0.81
C SER A 69 15.74 -11.32 0.04
N TYR A 70 14.48 -11.31 -0.39
CA TYR A 70 13.86 -10.19 -1.11
C TYR A 70 13.07 -9.23 -0.22
N HIS A 71 13.10 -9.38 1.10
CA HIS A 71 12.33 -8.51 2.01
C HIS A 71 12.73 -7.03 1.84
N LEU A 72 14.01 -6.75 1.57
CA LEU A 72 14.53 -5.40 1.36
C LEU A 72 13.89 -4.74 0.13
N TRP A 73 13.47 -5.53 -0.86
CA TRP A 73 12.79 -5.03 -2.04
C TRP A 73 11.38 -4.51 -1.72
N LEU A 74 10.72 -5.04 -0.68
CA LEU A 74 9.44 -4.52 -0.22
C LEU A 74 9.58 -3.14 0.44
N TRP A 75 10.75 -2.79 0.97
CA TRP A 75 11.04 -1.44 1.45
C TRP A 75 11.20 -0.39 0.33
N VAL A 76 11.37 -0.84 -0.91
CA VAL A 76 11.34 0.06 -2.09
C VAL A 76 9.91 0.55 -2.35
N LEU A 77 8.89 -0.17 -1.90
CA LEU A 77 7.47 0.14 -2.13
C LEU A 77 7.05 1.51 -1.54
N PRO A 78 7.31 1.85 -0.26
CA PRO A 78 7.02 3.18 0.26
C PRO A 78 7.83 4.29 -0.45
N ILE A 79 9.08 4.01 -0.84
CA ILE A 79 9.91 4.93 -1.62
C ILE A 79 9.29 5.17 -3.00
N LEU A 80 8.76 4.12 -3.65
CA LEU A 80 8.09 4.18 -4.93
C LEU A 80 6.82 5.02 -4.87
N VAL A 81 6.04 4.92 -3.79
CA VAL A 81 4.84 5.74 -3.56
C VAL A 81 5.22 7.23 -3.46
N ILE A 82 6.29 7.55 -2.75
CA ILE A 82 6.80 8.92 -2.61
C ILE A 82 7.37 9.44 -3.94
N ALA A 83 8.13 8.60 -4.65
CA ALA A 83 8.68 8.94 -5.96
C ALA A 83 7.57 9.17 -7.00
N ALA A 84 6.54 8.31 -7.04
CA ALA A 84 5.37 8.46 -7.88
C ALA A 84 4.60 9.75 -7.57
N PHE A 85 4.57 10.17 -6.30
CA PHE A 85 3.98 11.45 -5.91
C PHE A 85 4.80 12.66 -6.40
N LEU A 86 6.13 12.62 -6.25
CA LEU A 86 7.04 13.72 -6.61
C LEU A 86 7.21 13.89 -8.13
N PHE A 87 7.31 12.80 -8.88
CA PHE A 87 7.60 12.82 -10.32
C PHE A 87 6.36 13.05 -11.20
N TRP A 88 5.14 13.06 -10.66
CA TRP A 88 3.94 13.19 -11.49
C TRP A 88 3.60 14.66 -11.80
N PRO A 89 3.73 15.13 -13.06
CA PRO A 89 3.56 16.55 -13.39
C PRO A 89 2.10 17.02 -13.28
N LYS A 90 1.10 16.14 -13.53
CA LYS A 90 -0.34 16.49 -13.47
C LYS A 90 -0.88 16.49 -12.04
N ALA A 91 -1.12 17.69 -11.50
CA ALA A 91 -1.57 17.96 -10.11
C ALA A 91 -2.86 17.23 -9.71
N GLU A 92 -3.82 17.07 -10.63
CA GLU A 92 -5.15 16.52 -10.32
C GLU A 92 -5.17 15.01 -10.00
N ARG A 93 -4.15 14.25 -10.42
CA ARG A 93 -4.10 12.79 -10.24
C ARG A 93 -2.96 12.31 -9.33
N ARG A 94 -2.13 13.22 -8.80
CA ARG A 94 -0.99 12.92 -7.91
C ARG A 94 -1.36 12.01 -6.73
N PRO A 95 -2.43 12.28 -5.96
CA PRO A 95 -2.73 11.46 -4.79
C PRO A 95 -3.42 10.14 -5.13
N LEU A 96 -4.11 10.08 -6.28
CA LEU A 96 -4.79 8.88 -6.72
C LEU A 96 -3.78 7.86 -7.27
N ALA A 97 -2.77 8.32 -8.01
CA ALA A 97 -1.66 7.48 -8.46
C ALA A 97 -0.85 6.91 -7.29
N ALA A 98 -0.48 7.75 -6.32
CA ALA A 98 0.23 7.32 -5.11
C ALA A 98 -0.59 6.33 -4.26
N CYS A 99 -1.90 6.58 -4.10
CA CYS A 99 -2.80 5.66 -3.40
C CYS A 99 -2.92 4.32 -4.16
N LEU A 100 -3.11 4.33 -5.48
CA LEU A 100 -3.15 3.12 -6.30
C LEU A 100 -1.85 2.34 -6.23
N THR A 101 -0.68 2.99 -6.29
CA THR A 101 0.60 2.29 -6.16
C THR A 101 0.75 1.63 -4.79
N GLY A 102 0.31 2.28 -3.71
CA GLY A 102 0.34 1.71 -2.36
C GLY A 102 -0.64 0.55 -2.19
N VAL A 103 -1.86 0.69 -2.70
CA VAL A 103 -2.91 -0.36 -2.65
C VAL A 103 -2.51 -1.56 -3.51
N ILE A 104 -2.11 -1.35 -4.76
CA ILE A 104 -1.63 -2.40 -5.65
C ILE A 104 -0.43 -3.11 -5.02
N GLY A 105 0.51 -2.37 -4.46
CA GLY A 105 1.66 -2.93 -3.76
C GLY A 105 1.26 -3.81 -2.58
N LEU A 106 0.33 -3.36 -1.74
CA LEU A 106 -0.22 -4.13 -0.63
C LEU A 106 -0.94 -5.40 -1.14
N THR A 107 -1.79 -5.28 -2.16
CA THR A 107 -2.49 -6.41 -2.76
C THR A 107 -1.50 -7.44 -3.31
N LEU A 108 -0.46 -6.99 -4.02
CA LEU A 108 0.56 -7.88 -4.57
C LEU A 108 1.35 -8.57 -3.45
N ALA A 109 1.72 -7.84 -2.39
CA ALA A 109 2.40 -8.40 -1.22
C ALA A 109 1.54 -9.47 -0.53
N ILE A 110 0.23 -9.24 -0.40
CA ILE A 110 -0.71 -10.23 0.15
C ILE A 110 -0.80 -11.47 -0.77
N ILE A 111 -0.90 -11.29 -2.08
CA ILE A 111 -0.94 -12.42 -3.03
C ILE A 111 0.34 -13.25 -2.94
N VAL A 112 1.51 -12.61 -2.92
CA VAL A 112 2.81 -13.28 -2.75
C VAL A 112 2.86 -14.01 -1.42
N MET A 113 2.37 -13.40 -0.34
CA MET A 113 2.31 -14.03 0.98
C MET A 113 1.40 -15.27 0.98
N ILE A 114 0.23 -15.19 0.36
CA ILE A 114 -0.68 -16.34 0.22
C ILE A 114 -0.03 -17.45 -0.60
N LEU A 115 0.60 -17.14 -1.73
CA LEU A 115 1.31 -18.14 -2.54
C LEU A 115 2.46 -18.79 -1.75
N ALA A 116 3.26 -17.99 -1.06
CA ALA A 116 4.37 -18.47 -0.23
C ALA A 116 3.88 -19.36 0.92
N MET A 117 2.65 -19.15 1.40
CA MET A 117 2.06 -19.90 2.51
C MET A 117 1.25 -21.13 2.05
N TYR A 118 0.69 -21.11 0.85
CA TYR A 118 -0.14 -22.19 0.31
C TYR A 118 0.69 -23.31 -0.35
N LEU A 119 1.80 -22.97 -1.00
CA LEU A 119 2.73 -23.97 -1.58
C LEU A 119 3.30 -24.97 -0.55
N PRO A 120 3.73 -24.54 0.66
CA PRO A 120 4.21 -25.41 1.73
C PRO A 120 3.19 -26.43 2.24
N VAL A 121 1.91 -26.05 2.29
CA VAL A 121 0.83 -26.96 2.72
C VAL A 121 0.74 -28.16 1.77
N PHE A 122 0.92 -27.94 0.46
CA PHE A 122 0.97 -29.06 -0.50
C PHE A 122 2.24 -29.91 -0.35
N ALA A 123 3.39 -29.32 -0.01
CA ALA A 123 4.62 -30.07 0.22
C ALA A 123 4.51 -30.99 1.44
N LEU A 124 3.86 -30.54 2.52
CA LEU A 124 3.56 -31.39 3.68
C LEU A 124 2.58 -32.52 3.33
N GLY A 125 1.60 -32.27 2.46
CA GLY A 125 0.66 -33.28 1.99
C GLY A 125 1.25 -34.38 1.10
N GLN A 126 2.47 -34.19 0.57
CA GLN A 126 3.18 -35.23 -0.21
C GLN A 126 4.12 -36.09 0.64
N ALA A 127 4.33 -35.73 1.91
CA ALA A 127 5.21 -36.44 2.84
C ALA A 127 4.46 -37.47 3.73
N ILE A 128 3.15 -37.59 3.56
CA ILE A 128 2.26 -38.64 4.13
C ILE A 128 1.81 -39.60 3.03
#